data_AF-A0A4Q3IJ44-F1
#
_entry.id   AF-A0A4Q3IJ44-F1
#
_cell.length_a   1.000
_cell.length_b   1.000
_cell.length_c   1.000
_cell.angle_alpha   90.00
_cell.angle_beta   90.00
_cell.angle_gamma   90.00
#
_symmetry.space_group_name_H-M   'P 1'
#
loop_
_entity.id
_entity.type
_entity.pdbx_description
1 polymer ?
#
loop_
_entity_poly.entity_id
_entity_poly.type
_entity_poly.pdbx_seq_one_letter_code
_entity_poly.pdbx_strand_id
1 'polypeptide(L)'
;MLNAKRQAEQYCRALPASHGWPPFIILCDVGHCFEFYADFSGQGKNYAQFPDRHRFRVYLEDLRDPASRAWIARIWSDPFSLDPARQAALATRQIAQRLALVSKALERRHDPEDVALFLMRCVFTMFAEDVRLIPADSFKRLLRECLEAPKSFKPLVEDLWRAMDLGRYSSAVRAELKRFNGRMFAEPQVFALGRDGIAELLAAAEHDWSLVDPAIFGTLLEQALEPAERARLGAHYTPRAYVERLVVETLIAPLRDDWRNVLTAAQQARDGGSLKTALALVDDFHSRISKTRVLDPACGTGNFLHVAQDLMKRLEGEVLEVAAELGATEQLGGFGARGVGPWQFFGIDAN
;
A
#
# COMPACT_ATOMS: atom_id res chain seq x y z
N MET A 1 -17.75 13.23 -16.33
CA MET A 1 -16.39 12.79 -16.71
C MET A 1 -16.29 11.33 -17.19
N LEU A 2 -17.18 10.42 -16.74
CA LEU A 2 -17.19 8.99 -17.14
C LEU A 2 -17.08 8.69 -18.65
N ASN A 3 -17.85 9.38 -19.50
CA ASN A 3 -17.77 9.20 -20.96
C ASN A 3 -16.43 9.65 -21.53
N ALA A 4 -15.85 10.72 -20.97
CA ALA A 4 -14.54 11.22 -21.36
C ALA A 4 -13.43 10.22 -20.97
N LYS A 5 -13.54 9.55 -19.81
CA LYS A 5 -12.63 8.47 -19.42
C LYS A 5 -12.62 7.33 -20.43
N ARG A 6 -13.81 6.82 -20.77
CA ARG A 6 -13.95 5.72 -21.74
C ARG A 6 -13.40 6.12 -23.11
N GLN A 7 -13.66 7.35 -23.55
CA GLN A 7 -13.12 7.87 -24.80
C GLN A 7 -11.58 7.95 -24.77
N ALA A 8 -11.00 8.41 -23.66
CA ALA A 8 -9.56 8.47 -23.49
C ALA A 8 -8.91 7.07 -23.50
N GLU A 9 -9.51 6.08 -22.84
CA GLU A 9 -9.06 4.69 -22.88
C GLU A 9 -9.10 4.11 -24.31
N GLN A 10 -10.15 4.44 -25.08
CA GLN A 10 -10.24 4.07 -26.49
C GLN A 10 -9.14 4.70 -27.35
N TYR A 11 -8.79 5.96 -27.11
CA TYR A 11 -7.66 6.61 -27.77
C TYR A 11 -6.34 5.91 -27.44
N CYS A 12 -6.13 5.53 -26.18
CA CYS A 12 -4.93 4.79 -25.78
C CYS A 12 -4.85 3.44 -26.52
N ARG A 13 -5.97 2.73 -26.68
CA ARG A 13 -6.03 1.46 -27.43
C ARG A 13 -5.75 1.64 -28.92
N ALA A 14 -6.06 2.80 -29.48
CA ALA A 14 -5.83 3.11 -30.89
C ALA A 14 -4.41 3.61 -31.19
N LEU A 15 -3.55 3.78 -30.17
CA LEU A 15 -2.17 4.18 -30.37
C LEU A 15 -1.37 3.09 -31.11
N PRO A 16 -0.36 3.46 -31.92
CA PRO A 16 0.55 2.49 -32.52
C PRO A 16 1.22 1.62 -31.45
N ALA A 17 1.34 0.32 -31.70
CA ALA A 17 1.97 -0.61 -30.76
C ALA A 17 3.40 -0.21 -30.35
N SER A 18 4.13 0.48 -31.23
CA SER A 18 5.47 1.02 -30.97
C SER A 18 5.52 2.10 -29.89
N HIS A 19 4.40 2.76 -29.59
CA HIS A 19 4.32 3.78 -28.54
C HIS A 19 4.10 3.18 -27.16
N GLY A 20 3.63 1.93 -27.08
CA GLY A 20 3.17 1.31 -25.84
C GLY A 20 1.92 2.00 -25.28
N TRP A 21 1.52 1.59 -24.08
CA TRP A 21 0.43 2.25 -23.37
C TRP A 21 0.97 3.43 -22.54
N PRO A 22 0.30 4.60 -22.58
CA PRO A 22 0.73 5.74 -21.80
C PRO A 22 0.57 5.46 -20.30
N PRO A 23 1.47 5.93 -19.44
CA PRO A 23 1.35 5.71 -18.00
C PRO A 23 0.20 6.49 -17.36
N PHE A 24 -0.31 7.54 -18.04
CA PHE A 24 -1.36 8.42 -17.53
C PHE A 24 -2.45 8.70 -18.57
N ILE A 25 -3.68 8.78 -18.07
CA ILE A 25 -4.81 9.43 -18.72
C ILE A 25 -5.19 10.65 -17.89
N ILE A 26 -5.35 11.80 -18.54
CA ILE A 26 -5.74 13.05 -17.90
C ILE A 26 -7.01 13.54 -18.58
N LEU A 27 -8.07 13.70 -17.79
CA LEU A 27 -9.31 14.31 -18.25
C LEU A 27 -9.33 15.77 -17.80
N CYS A 28 -9.81 16.65 -18.66
CA CYS A 28 -9.93 18.07 -18.37
C CYS A 28 -11.39 18.50 -18.53
N ASP A 29 -11.98 18.98 -17.46
CA ASP A 29 -13.23 19.72 -17.48
C ASP A 29 -12.86 21.21 -17.54
N VAL A 30 -12.99 21.77 -18.73
CA VAL A 30 -12.45 23.09 -19.06
C VAL A 30 -13.09 24.15 -18.17
N GLY A 31 -12.27 24.84 -17.38
CA GLY A 31 -12.72 25.86 -16.44
C GLY A 31 -13.07 25.33 -15.04
N HIS A 32 -12.89 24.03 -14.78
CA HIS A 32 -13.33 23.40 -13.54
C HIS A 32 -12.24 22.54 -12.88
N CYS A 33 -11.84 21.42 -13.49
CA CYS A 33 -10.89 20.49 -12.87
C CYS A 33 -10.14 19.60 -13.87
N PHE A 34 -9.08 18.96 -13.37
CA PHE A 34 -8.37 17.86 -14.02
C PHE A 34 -8.57 16.57 -13.22
N GLU A 35 -8.81 15.46 -13.90
CA GLU A 35 -8.82 14.13 -13.29
C GLU A 35 -7.66 13.29 -13.81
N PHE A 36 -6.94 12.64 -12.91
CA PHE A 36 -5.74 11.87 -13.23
C PHE A 36 -5.97 10.39 -12.97
N TYR A 37 -5.63 9.58 -13.97
CA TYR A 37 -5.65 8.13 -13.91
C TYR A 37 -4.30 7.59 -14.35
N ALA A 38 -3.81 6.55 -13.68
CA ALA A 38 -2.51 5.96 -13.99
C ALA A 38 -2.59 4.44 -14.19
N ASP A 39 -1.79 3.94 -15.13
CA ASP A 39 -1.52 2.52 -15.33
C ASP A 39 -0.01 2.32 -15.56
N PHE A 40 0.75 2.18 -14.47
CA PHE A 40 2.19 1.97 -14.53
C PHE A 40 2.59 0.56 -15.01
N SER A 41 1.63 -0.37 -15.13
CA SER A 41 1.90 -1.71 -15.68
C SER A 41 2.21 -1.68 -17.18
N GLY A 42 1.78 -0.61 -17.86
CA GLY A 42 1.90 -0.45 -19.31
C GLY A 42 1.02 -1.42 -20.11
N GLN A 43 -0.03 -1.98 -19.48
CA GLN A 43 -0.95 -2.91 -20.14
C GLN A 43 -2.21 -2.24 -20.70
N GLY A 44 -2.52 -1.01 -20.26
CA GLY A 44 -3.71 -0.28 -20.69
C GLY A 44 -5.02 -0.85 -20.17
N LYS A 45 -4.95 -1.68 -19.12
CA LYS A 45 -6.09 -2.44 -18.59
C LYS A 45 -6.56 -1.89 -17.25
N ASN A 46 -5.74 -1.10 -16.56
CA ASN A 46 -5.99 -0.74 -15.17
C ASN A 46 -5.71 0.74 -14.87
N TYR A 47 -6.24 1.66 -15.69
CA TYR A 47 -6.21 3.09 -15.38
C TYR A 47 -7.06 3.40 -14.15
N ALA A 48 -6.41 3.37 -12.99
CA ALA A 48 -7.00 3.65 -11.69
C ALA A 48 -6.82 5.14 -11.33
N GLN A 49 -7.72 5.66 -10.49
CA GLN A 49 -7.60 7.01 -9.92
C GLN A 49 -6.24 7.19 -9.24
N PHE A 50 -5.52 8.27 -9.56
CA PHE A 50 -4.17 8.51 -9.07
C PHE A 50 -3.99 9.96 -8.58
N PRO A 51 -3.34 10.22 -7.43
CA PRO A 51 -2.59 9.26 -6.60
C PRO A 51 -3.48 8.37 -5.72
N ASP A 52 -4.71 8.80 -5.45
CA ASP A 52 -5.72 8.04 -4.73
C ASP A 52 -7.12 8.62 -4.99
N ARG A 53 -8.15 7.96 -4.44
CA ARG A 53 -9.56 8.35 -4.60
C ARG A 53 -9.93 9.76 -4.12
N HIS A 54 -9.12 10.38 -3.25
CA HIS A 54 -9.42 11.69 -2.69
C HIS A 54 -8.67 12.80 -3.43
N ARG A 55 -7.54 12.47 -4.06
CA ARG A 55 -6.63 13.44 -4.69
C ARG A 55 -6.55 13.33 -6.21
N PHE A 56 -7.26 12.37 -6.83
CA PHE A 56 -7.23 12.20 -8.28
C PHE A 56 -7.89 13.34 -9.07
N ARG A 57 -8.72 14.15 -8.42
CA ARG A 57 -9.36 15.33 -9.01
C ARG A 57 -8.71 16.58 -8.43
N VAL A 58 -8.09 17.37 -9.30
CA VAL A 58 -7.43 18.65 -8.96
C VAL A 58 -8.23 19.78 -9.58
N TYR A 59 -8.79 20.65 -8.75
CA TYR A 59 -9.55 21.81 -9.21
C TYR A 59 -8.62 22.94 -9.63
N LEU A 60 -9.12 23.89 -10.41
CA LEU A 60 -8.30 25.04 -10.86
C LEU A 60 -7.75 25.87 -9.68
N GLU A 61 -8.46 25.92 -8.55
CA GLU A 61 -7.99 26.60 -7.35
C GLU A 61 -6.76 25.93 -6.71
N ASP A 62 -6.68 24.60 -6.77
CA ASP A 62 -5.56 23.81 -6.25
C ASP A 62 -4.26 24.10 -7.02
N LEU A 63 -4.36 24.60 -8.27
CA LEU A 63 -3.20 24.99 -9.08
C LEU A 63 -2.48 26.23 -8.55
N ARG A 64 -3.06 26.94 -7.57
CA ARG A 64 -2.35 28.01 -6.85
C ARG A 64 -1.19 27.44 -6.03
N ASP A 65 -1.33 26.22 -5.53
CA ASP A 65 -0.27 25.53 -4.80
C ASP A 65 0.91 25.18 -5.74
N PRO A 66 2.14 25.66 -5.46
CA PRO A 66 3.33 25.22 -6.17
C PRO A 66 3.55 23.70 -6.15
N ALA A 67 3.16 23.00 -5.08
CA ALA A 67 3.34 21.56 -4.98
C ALA A 67 2.46 20.79 -5.97
N SER A 68 1.18 21.18 -6.10
CA SER A 68 0.27 20.65 -7.12
C SER A 68 0.83 20.85 -8.52
N ARG A 69 1.33 22.05 -8.84
CA ARG A 69 1.94 22.34 -10.16
C ARG A 69 3.19 21.51 -10.42
N ALA A 70 4.05 21.35 -9.41
CA ALA A 70 5.26 20.55 -9.53
C ALA A 70 4.94 19.06 -9.71
N TRP A 71 3.95 18.54 -9.00
CA TRP A 71 3.47 17.17 -9.16
C TRP A 71 2.89 16.93 -10.55
N ILE A 72 2.02 17.83 -11.03
CA ILE A 72 1.46 17.77 -12.40
C ILE A 72 2.62 17.79 -13.40
N ALA A 73 3.56 18.73 -13.31
CA ALA A 73 4.69 18.82 -14.24
C ALA A 73 5.52 17.52 -14.34
N ARG A 74 5.68 16.78 -13.24
CA ARG A 74 6.38 15.48 -13.23
C ARG A 74 5.73 14.43 -14.13
N ILE A 75 4.41 14.49 -14.34
CA ILE A 75 3.70 13.58 -15.25
C ILE A 75 4.26 13.70 -16.68
N TRP A 76 4.67 14.90 -17.12
CA TRP A 76 5.24 15.12 -18.45
C TRP A 76 6.74 14.88 -18.50
N SER A 77 7.48 15.22 -17.44
CA SER A 77 8.95 15.15 -17.46
C SER A 77 9.51 13.77 -17.08
N ASP A 78 8.90 13.10 -16.10
CA ASP A 78 9.32 11.78 -15.60
C ASP A 78 8.13 11.06 -14.94
N PRO A 79 7.15 10.58 -15.74
CA PRO A 79 5.93 9.98 -15.21
C PRO A 79 6.20 8.75 -14.34
N PHE A 80 7.20 7.94 -14.69
CA PHE A 80 7.55 6.73 -13.94
C PHE A 80 8.24 7.06 -12.60
N SER A 81 8.65 8.31 -12.35
CA SER A 81 9.06 8.72 -10.99
C SER A 81 7.89 8.80 -10.01
N LEU A 82 6.66 8.83 -10.51
CA LEU A 82 5.43 8.83 -9.71
C LEU A 82 4.88 7.42 -9.47
N ASP A 83 5.50 6.39 -10.05
CA ASP A 83 5.10 4.99 -9.85
C ASP A 83 5.31 4.58 -8.36
N PRO A 84 4.24 4.32 -7.61
CA PRO A 84 4.35 3.90 -6.21
C PRO A 84 5.16 2.62 -6.05
N ALA A 85 5.08 1.67 -6.99
CA ALA A 85 5.84 0.43 -6.93
C ALA A 85 7.34 0.68 -7.08
N ARG A 86 7.73 1.61 -7.96
CA ARG A 86 9.13 2.03 -8.12
C ARG A 86 9.64 2.80 -6.90
N GLN A 87 8.84 3.70 -6.34
CA GLN A 87 9.18 4.43 -5.11
C GLN A 87 9.35 3.47 -3.92
N ALA A 88 8.41 2.54 -3.76
CA ALA A 88 8.49 1.48 -2.77
C ALA A 88 9.77 0.67 -2.94
N ALA A 89 10.07 0.19 -4.16
CA ALA A 89 11.27 -0.60 -4.44
C ALA A 89 12.59 0.16 -4.15
N LEU A 90 12.65 1.46 -4.46
CA LEU A 90 13.81 2.30 -4.14
C LEU A 90 13.98 2.46 -2.63
N ALA A 91 12.90 2.80 -1.91
CA ALA A 91 12.91 2.92 -0.46
C ALA A 91 13.32 1.60 0.20
N THR A 92 12.74 0.48 -0.26
CA THR A 92 13.06 -0.88 0.18
C THR A 92 14.55 -1.16 0.08
N ARG A 93 15.16 -0.85 -1.07
CA ARG A 93 16.59 -1.10 -1.29
C ARG A 93 17.46 -0.26 -0.36
N GLN A 94 17.11 1.00 -0.16
CA GLN A 94 17.84 1.91 0.73
C GLN A 94 17.73 1.44 2.18
N ILE A 95 16.53 1.07 2.62
CA ILE A 95 16.26 0.49 3.94
C ILE A 95 17.07 -0.80 4.14
N ALA A 96 17.05 -1.73 3.19
CA ALA A 96 17.78 -3.00 3.28
C ALA A 96 19.29 -2.77 3.50
N GLN A 97 19.88 -1.80 2.79
CA GLN A 97 21.29 -1.44 2.96
C GLN A 97 21.60 -0.96 4.40
N ARG A 98 20.70 -0.18 5.00
CA ARG A 98 20.84 0.28 6.38
C ARG A 98 20.72 -0.87 7.38
N LEU A 99 19.72 -1.73 7.20
CA LEU A 99 19.48 -2.89 8.08
C LEU A 99 20.62 -3.91 8.01
N ALA A 100 21.22 -4.12 6.83
CA ALA A 100 22.38 -4.99 6.67
C ALA A 100 23.59 -4.56 7.51
N LEU A 101 23.81 -3.25 7.67
CA LEU A 101 24.88 -2.72 8.53
C LEU A 101 24.61 -3.05 10.02
N VAL A 102 23.35 -3.01 10.43
CA VAL A 102 22.93 -3.36 11.79
C VAL A 102 23.04 -4.87 12.03
N SER A 103 22.56 -5.71 11.11
CA SER A 103 22.63 -7.17 11.25
C SER A 103 24.09 -7.64 11.33
N LYS A 104 24.95 -7.17 10.43
CA LYS A 104 26.39 -7.50 10.43
C LYS A 104 27.11 -7.11 11.71
N ALA A 105 26.67 -6.05 12.39
CA ALA A 105 27.22 -5.66 13.68
C ALA A 105 26.79 -6.61 14.81
N LEU A 106 25.56 -7.12 14.76
CA LEU A 106 24.96 -7.98 15.77
C LEU A 106 25.34 -9.47 15.62
N GLU A 107 25.36 -10.00 14.40
CA GLU A 107 25.67 -11.41 14.09
C GLU A 107 27.07 -11.85 14.53
N ARG A 108 27.98 -10.88 14.76
CA ARG A 108 29.30 -11.15 15.37
C ARG A 108 29.21 -11.71 16.79
N ARG A 109 28.05 -11.55 17.46
CA ARG A 109 27.87 -11.80 18.90
C ARG A 109 26.57 -12.52 19.25
N HIS A 110 25.67 -12.67 18.29
CA HIS A 110 24.30 -13.14 18.49
C HIS A 110 23.91 -14.12 17.38
N ASP A 111 22.92 -14.96 17.67
CA ASP A 111 22.40 -15.90 16.68
C ASP A 111 21.70 -15.14 15.54
N PRO A 112 21.98 -15.48 14.26
CA PRO A 112 21.36 -14.82 13.11
C PRO A 112 19.83 -14.85 13.11
N GLU A 113 19.21 -15.91 13.63
CA GLU A 113 17.75 -16.03 13.69
C GLU A 113 17.16 -15.01 14.69
N ASP A 114 17.78 -14.88 15.86
CA ASP A 114 17.36 -13.87 16.85
C ASP A 114 17.58 -12.43 16.32
N VAL A 115 18.69 -12.20 15.61
CA VAL A 115 18.98 -10.90 14.97
C VAL A 115 17.95 -10.58 13.90
N ALA A 116 17.58 -11.57 13.08
CA ALA A 116 16.56 -11.43 12.05
C ALA A 116 15.21 -11.05 12.67
N LEU A 117 14.80 -11.73 13.75
CA LEU A 117 13.56 -11.42 14.45
C LEU A 117 13.58 -10.03 15.11
N PHE A 118 14.71 -9.63 15.67
CA PHE A 118 14.91 -8.26 16.20
C PHE A 118 14.74 -7.20 15.11
N LEU A 119 15.39 -7.38 13.96
CA LEU A 119 15.28 -6.42 12.84
C LEU A 119 13.85 -6.39 12.27
N MET A 120 13.18 -7.53 12.19
CA MET A 120 11.77 -7.60 11.77
C MET A 120 10.87 -6.77 12.70
N ARG A 121 11.08 -6.83 14.01
CA ARG A 121 10.35 -6.00 14.99
C ARG A 121 10.67 -4.51 14.83
N CYS A 122 11.93 -4.14 14.57
CA CYS A 122 12.30 -2.75 14.26
C CYS A 122 11.57 -2.24 13.01
N VAL A 123 11.63 -3.00 11.91
CA VAL A 123 10.95 -2.68 10.64
C VAL A 123 9.45 -2.46 10.86
N PHE A 124 8.80 -3.37 11.59
CA PHE A 124 7.38 -3.23 11.87
C PHE A 124 7.06 -2.03 12.77
N THR A 125 7.95 -1.68 13.70
CA THR A 125 7.77 -0.50 14.55
C THR A 125 7.85 0.80 13.72
N MET A 126 8.77 0.87 12.75
CA MET A 126 8.88 2.01 11.82
C MET A 126 7.63 2.12 10.94
N PHE A 127 7.14 0.99 10.41
CA PHE A 127 5.88 0.96 9.67
C PHE A 127 4.70 1.42 10.54
N ALA A 128 4.60 0.92 11.78
CA ALA A 128 3.48 1.19 12.67
C ALA A 128 3.34 2.68 13.02
N GLU A 129 4.42 3.46 13.12
CA GLU A 129 4.32 4.90 13.37
C GLU A 129 3.84 5.68 12.13
N ASP A 130 4.34 5.33 10.94
CA ASP A 130 4.00 6.04 9.70
C ASP A 130 2.55 5.77 9.27
N VAL A 131 2.04 4.56 9.51
CA VAL A 131 0.60 4.25 9.32
C VAL A 131 -0.26 4.59 10.54
N ARG A 132 0.31 5.26 11.56
CA ARG A 132 -0.38 5.77 12.75
C ARG A 132 -1.06 4.71 13.62
N LEU A 133 -0.52 3.50 13.66
CA LEU A 133 -0.89 2.47 14.64
C LEU A 133 -0.30 2.77 16.03
N ILE A 134 0.84 3.46 16.06
CA ILE A 134 1.41 4.11 17.24
C ILE A 134 1.52 5.63 16.97
N PRO A 135 1.81 6.48 17.97
CA PRO A 135 1.93 7.92 17.75
C PRO A 135 2.97 8.25 16.68
N ALA A 136 2.64 9.20 15.80
CA ALA A 136 3.51 9.60 14.71
C ALA A 136 4.90 10.07 15.22
N ASP A 137 5.94 9.69 14.48
CA ASP A 137 7.35 9.97 14.75
C ASP A 137 7.81 9.58 16.18
N SER A 138 7.12 8.66 16.84
CA SER A 138 7.45 8.27 18.20
C SER A 138 8.69 7.38 18.26
N PHE A 139 8.85 6.46 17.33
CA PHE A 139 10.03 5.61 17.26
C PHE A 139 11.23 6.38 16.70
N LYS A 140 11.03 7.23 15.68
CA LYS A 140 12.07 8.20 15.23
C LYS A 140 12.61 9.05 16.37
N ARG A 141 11.73 9.64 17.19
CA ARG A 141 12.16 10.44 18.37
C ARG A 141 12.92 9.61 19.39
N LEU A 142 12.42 8.42 19.72
CA LEU A 142 13.10 7.47 20.62
C LEU A 142 14.52 7.17 20.12
N LEU A 143 14.69 6.88 18.82
CA LEU A 143 16.00 6.61 18.22
C LEU A 143 16.93 7.84 18.28
N ARG A 144 16.41 9.05 17.99
CA ARG A 144 17.18 10.31 18.12
C ARG A 144 17.66 10.54 19.56
N GLU A 145 16.82 10.29 20.56
CA GLU A 145 17.22 10.37 21.98
C GLU A 145 18.30 9.33 22.32
N CYS A 146 18.19 8.13 21.77
CA CYS A 146 19.16 7.06 21.99
C CYS A 146 20.51 7.32 21.29
N LEU A 147 20.60 8.21 20.30
CA LEU A 147 21.89 8.62 19.74
C LEU A 147 22.76 9.37 20.74
N GLU A 148 22.14 10.18 21.60
CA GLU A 148 22.81 10.94 22.65
C GLU A 148 23.12 10.06 23.87
N ALA A 149 22.28 9.03 24.11
CA ALA A 149 22.47 8.07 25.20
C ALA A 149 22.25 6.60 24.74
N PRO A 150 23.22 5.98 24.03
CA PRO A 150 23.05 4.64 23.46
C PRO A 150 22.67 3.53 24.44
N LYS A 151 23.08 3.66 25.72
CA LYS A 151 22.72 2.71 26.79
C LYS A 151 21.21 2.64 27.05
N SER A 152 20.47 3.69 26.72
CA SER A 152 19.02 3.77 26.89
C SER A 152 18.24 3.04 25.80
N PHE A 153 18.87 2.70 24.67
CA PHE A 153 18.21 2.03 23.54
C PHE A 153 17.48 0.76 23.97
N LYS A 154 18.21 -0.18 24.57
CA LYS A 154 17.67 -1.48 24.96
C LYS A 154 16.45 -1.34 25.90
N PRO A 155 16.55 -0.68 27.07
CA PRO A 155 15.41 -0.58 27.98
C PRO A 155 14.21 0.17 27.40
N LEU A 156 14.41 1.22 26.59
CA LEU A 156 13.31 1.98 25.98
C LEU A 156 12.58 1.18 24.89
N VAL A 157 13.32 0.47 24.03
CA VAL A 157 12.73 -0.37 22.99
C VAL A 157 12.02 -1.59 23.61
N GLU A 158 12.58 -2.18 24.68
CA GLU A 158 11.89 -3.25 25.42
C GLU A 158 10.57 -2.77 26.04
N ASP A 159 10.54 -1.57 26.63
CA ASP A 159 9.31 -0.98 27.16
C ASP A 159 8.26 -0.79 26.06
N LEU A 160 8.67 -0.20 24.93
CA LEU A 160 7.81 0.00 23.77
C LEU A 160 7.21 -1.32 23.26
N TRP A 161 8.04 -2.34 23.01
CA TRP A 161 7.56 -3.62 22.46
C TRP A 161 6.69 -4.39 23.44
N ARG A 162 7.00 -4.38 24.74
CA ARG A 162 6.10 -4.96 25.76
C ARG A 162 4.76 -4.22 25.82
N ALA A 163 4.78 -2.90 25.65
CA ALA A 163 3.55 -2.12 25.62
C ALA A 163 2.71 -2.39 24.37
N MET A 164 3.34 -2.62 23.22
CA MET A 164 2.67 -3.05 21.98
C MET A 164 2.07 -4.46 22.11
N ASP A 165 2.75 -5.41 22.75
CA ASP A 165 2.25 -6.78 22.95
C ASP A 165 1.05 -6.87 23.91
N LEU A 166 1.05 -6.05 24.96
CA LEU A 166 0.02 -6.07 26.01
C LEU A 166 -1.10 -5.06 25.77
N GLY A 167 -0.87 -4.04 24.93
CA GLY A 167 -1.80 -2.92 24.75
C GLY A 167 -1.90 -2.06 26.00
N ARG A 168 -0.79 -1.43 26.40
CA ARG A 168 -0.70 -0.60 27.61
C ARG A 168 0.09 0.70 27.37
N TYR A 169 0.18 1.53 28.40
CA TYR A 169 1.03 2.72 28.39
C TYR A 169 2.51 2.36 28.22
N SER A 170 3.19 3.05 27.30
CA SER A 170 4.65 3.02 27.16
C SER A 170 5.24 4.35 27.61
N SER A 171 6.23 4.27 28.49
CA SER A 171 7.03 5.42 28.93
C SER A 171 7.93 5.95 27.82
N ALA A 172 8.40 5.06 26.93
CA ALA A 172 9.30 5.40 25.84
C ALA A 172 8.66 6.31 24.79
N VAL A 173 7.36 6.14 24.53
CA VAL A 173 6.61 6.99 23.57
C VAL A 173 5.53 7.87 24.24
N ARG A 174 5.42 7.79 25.56
CA ARG A 174 4.50 8.56 26.42
C ARG A 174 3.04 8.49 25.98
N ALA A 175 2.59 7.30 25.58
CA ALA A 175 1.25 7.08 25.06
C ALA A 175 0.72 5.69 25.43
N GLU A 176 -0.61 5.57 25.46
CA GLU A 176 -1.31 4.29 25.55
C GLU A 176 -1.37 3.64 24.16
N LEU A 177 -0.87 2.41 24.06
CA LEU A 177 -0.76 1.69 22.80
C LEU A 177 -1.85 0.64 22.67
N LYS A 178 -2.31 0.40 21.45
CA LYS A 178 -3.20 -0.72 21.13
C LYS A 178 -2.42 -2.03 21.25
N ARG A 179 -3.14 -3.11 21.56
CA ARG A 179 -2.58 -4.45 21.56
C ARG A 179 -2.35 -4.93 20.13
N PHE A 180 -1.11 -5.29 19.82
CA PHE A 180 -0.72 -5.94 18.56
C PHE A 180 -0.83 -7.46 18.75
N ASN A 181 -1.71 -8.10 17.96
CA ASN A 181 -1.89 -9.56 18.00
C ASN A 181 -0.80 -10.28 17.18
N GLY A 182 -0.76 -11.61 17.23
CA GLY A 182 0.05 -12.41 16.29
C GLY A 182 1.46 -12.78 16.77
N ARG A 183 1.74 -12.76 18.08
CA ARG A 183 3.01 -13.19 18.72
C ARG A 183 4.28 -12.44 18.28
N MET A 184 4.20 -11.50 17.33
CA MET A 184 5.36 -10.74 16.84
C MET A 184 6.12 -10.00 17.96
N PHE A 185 5.39 -9.43 18.91
CA PHE A 185 5.97 -8.72 20.07
C PHE A 185 5.92 -9.55 21.36
N ALA A 186 5.53 -10.83 21.29
CA ALA A 186 5.60 -11.71 22.45
C ALA A 186 7.08 -11.92 22.82
N GLU A 187 7.37 -11.79 24.11
CA GLU A 187 8.71 -11.96 24.69
C GLU A 187 9.81 -11.24 23.86
N PRO A 188 9.76 -9.89 23.78
CA PRO A 188 10.64 -9.15 22.90
C PRO A 188 12.10 -9.25 23.37
N GLN A 189 12.95 -9.81 22.52
CA GLN A 189 14.40 -9.78 22.70
C GLN A 189 14.97 -8.55 22.00
N VAL A 190 15.62 -7.68 22.78
CA VAL A 190 16.25 -6.45 22.29
C VAL A 190 17.75 -6.52 22.50
N PHE A 191 18.51 -6.29 21.44
CA PHE A 191 19.96 -6.21 21.51
C PHE A 191 20.43 -4.80 21.86
N ALA A 192 21.53 -4.71 22.61
CA ALA A 192 22.16 -3.42 22.85
C ALA A 192 22.87 -2.96 21.57
N LEU A 193 22.59 -1.73 21.14
CA LEU A 193 23.24 -1.12 19.98
C LEU A 193 24.16 0.02 20.42
N GLY A 194 25.30 0.12 19.74
CA GLY A 194 26.15 1.30 19.81
C GLY A 194 25.57 2.45 18.98
N ARG A 195 26.19 3.63 19.09
CA ARG A 195 25.74 4.84 18.38
C ARG A 195 25.58 4.63 16.88
N ASP A 196 26.53 3.95 16.24
CA ASP A 196 26.50 3.70 14.79
C ASP A 196 25.31 2.81 14.38
N GLY A 197 25.03 1.75 15.14
CA GLY A 197 23.88 0.88 14.87
C GLY A 197 22.54 1.60 15.06
N ILE A 198 22.45 2.47 16.07
CA ILE A 198 21.27 3.32 16.29
C ILE A 198 21.13 4.34 15.16
N ALA A 199 22.22 4.90 14.66
CA ALA A 199 22.21 5.86 13.55
C ALA A 199 21.72 5.21 12.25
N GLU A 200 22.14 3.98 11.96
CA GLU A 200 21.64 3.23 10.80
C GLU A 200 20.15 2.87 10.94
N LEU A 201 19.69 2.48 12.14
CA LEU A 201 18.25 2.28 12.40
C LEU A 201 17.46 3.58 12.25
N LEU A 202 17.98 4.70 12.73
CA LEU A 202 17.32 6.00 12.55
C LEU A 202 17.26 6.37 11.07
N ALA A 203 18.36 6.21 10.33
CA ALA A 203 18.38 6.47 8.89
C ALA A 203 17.36 5.60 8.13
N ALA A 204 17.16 4.35 8.54
CA ALA A 204 16.09 3.50 8.01
C ALA A 204 14.69 4.03 8.41
N ALA A 205 14.51 4.45 9.67
CA ALA A 205 13.24 5.00 10.17
C ALA A 205 12.85 6.33 9.51
N GLU A 206 13.78 7.15 9.04
CA GLU A 206 13.49 8.43 8.35
C GLU A 206 12.92 8.25 6.93
N HIS A 207 12.92 7.04 6.37
CA HIS A 207 12.22 6.77 5.11
C HIS A 207 10.70 6.77 5.34
N ASP A 208 9.93 7.04 4.28
CA ASP A 208 8.47 6.97 4.35
C ASP A 208 8.00 5.51 4.21
N TRP A 209 7.69 4.89 5.35
CA TRP A 209 7.23 3.51 5.42
C TRP A 209 5.77 3.34 4.98
N SER A 210 5.02 4.43 4.76
CA SER A 210 3.68 4.35 4.17
C SER A 210 3.70 3.94 2.70
N LEU A 211 4.85 4.14 2.02
CA LEU A 211 5.09 3.71 0.64
C LEU A 211 5.53 2.24 0.54
N VAL A 212 5.89 1.62 1.66
CA VAL A 212 6.49 0.29 1.73
C VAL A 212 5.39 -0.74 2.02
N ASP A 213 5.21 -1.68 1.09
CA ASP A 213 4.21 -2.75 1.22
C ASP A 213 4.65 -3.77 2.30
N PRO A 214 3.84 -4.08 3.32
CA PRO A 214 4.17 -5.06 4.36
C PRO A 214 4.59 -6.44 3.83
N ALA A 215 4.10 -6.84 2.66
CA ALA A 215 4.46 -8.11 2.04
C ALA A 215 5.96 -8.22 1.70
N ILE A 216 6.68 -7.10 1.67
CA ILE A 216 8.12 -7.06 1.37
C ILE A 216 8.99 -7.18 2.62
N PHE A 217 8.43 -7.14 3.83
CA PHE A 217 9.22 -7.19 5.07
C PHE A 217 10.08 -8.46 5.15
N GLY A 218 9.57 -9.59 4.65
CA GLY A 218 10.34 -10.82 4.49
C GLY A 218 11.56 -10.63 3.58
N THR A 219 11.37 -10.00 2.41
CA THR A 219 12.49 -9.74 1.48
C THR A 219 13.49 -8.73 1.99
N LEU A 220 13.04 -7.72 2.72
CA LEU A 220 13.94 -6.75 3.34
C LEU A 220 14.91 -7.46 4.28
N LEU A 221 14.41 -8.45 5.00
CA LEU A 221 15.20 -9.27 5.90
C LEU A 221 16.12 -10.23 5.12
N GLU A 222 15.61 -10.94 4.11
CA GLU A 222 16.42 -11.81 3.24
C GLU A 222 17.55 -11.08 2.50
N GLN A 223 17.35 -9.79 2.19
CA GLN A 223 18.34 -8.92 1.57
C GLN A 223 19.34 -8.35 2.59
N ALA A 224 18.93 -8.21 3.85
CA ALA A 224 19.79 -7.75 4.93
C ALA A 224 20.73 -8.86 5.45
N LEU A 225 20.33 -10.13 5.32
CA LEU A 225 21.07 -11.32 5.78
C LEU A 225 22.06 -11.87 4.74
N GLU A 226 23.08 -12.60 5.21
CA GLU A 226 24.12 -13.19 4.36
C GLU A 226 23.57 -14.37 3.49
N PRO A 227 24.15 -14.65 2.31
CA PRO A 227 23.61 -15.62 1.35
C PRO A 227 23.42 -17.06 1.88
N ALA A 228 24.26 -17.51 2.81
CA ALA A 228 24.17 -18.85 3.39
C ALA A 228 22.97 -19.00 4.35
N GLU A 229 22.54 -17.91 4.97
CA GLU A 229 21.43 -17.85 5.91
C GLU A 229 20.09 -17.72 5.17
N ARG A 230 20.09 -17.03 4.01
CA ARG A 230 18.96 -16.93 3.10
C ARG A 230 18.38 -18.29 2.70
N ALA A 231 19.23 -19.30 2.50
CA ALA A 231 18.81 -20.65 2.12
C ALA A 231 18.03 -21.40 3.22
N ARG A 232 18.19 -21.00 4.49
CA ARG A 232 17.50 -21.63 5.63
C ARG A 232 16.09 -21.09 5.86
N LEU A 233 15.80 -19.87 5.41
CA LEU A 233 14.51 -19.21 5.68
C LEU A 233 13.38 -19.58 4.69
N GLY A 234 13.69 -20.29 3.60
CA GLY A 234 12.70 -21.00 2.77
C GLY A 234 11.65 -20.14 2.04
N ALA A 235 11.58 -18.84 2.27
CA ALA A 235 10.61 -17.95 1.65
C ALA A 235 11.18 -17.40 0.33
N HIS A 236 10.62 -17.83 -0.79
CA HIS A 236 10.89 -17.19 -2.08
C HIS A 236 9.81 -16.14 -2.35
N TYR A 237 10.17 -14.86 -2.26
CA TYR A 237 9.26 -13.78 -2.64
C TYR A 237 9.12 -13.64 -4.16
N THR A 238 7.87 -13.57 -4.63
CA THR A 238 7.56 -13.22 -6.02
C THR A 238 7.43 -11.70 -6.15
N PRO A 239 8.20 -11.03 -7.03
CA PRO A 239 8.16 -9.57 -7.16
C PRO A 239 6.75 -9.05 -7.48
N ARG A 240 6.35 -7.95 -6.83
CA ARG A 240 5.02 -7.34 -6.96
C ARG A 240 4.57 -7.15 -8.42
N ALA A 241 5.46 -6.73 -9.32
CA ALA A 241 5.11 -6.56 -10.74
C ALA A 241 4.64 -7.86 -11.41
N TYR A 242 5.19 -9.02 -11.05
CA TYR A 242 4.73 -10.32 -11.59
C TYR A 242 3.41 -10.75 -10.96
N VAL A 243 3.28 -10.54 -9.64
CA VAL A 243 2.05 -10.79 -8.89
C VAL A 243 0.90 -9.97 -9.47
N GLU A 244 1.12 -8.66 -9.62
CA GLU A 244 0.15 -7.71 -10.15
C GLU A 244 -0.28 -8.08 -11.56
N ARG A 245 0.64 -8.49 -12.45
CA ARG A 245 0.28 -8.97 -13.79
C ARG A 245 -0.70 -10.14 -13.73
N LEU A 246 -0.45 -11.14 -12.88
CA LEU A 246 -1.32 -12.30 -12.77
C LEU A 246 -2.69 -11.92 -12.16
N VAL A 247 -2.67 -11.16 -11.06
CA VAL A 247 -3.89 -10.70 -10.39
C VAL A 247 -4.73 -9.80 -11.31
N VAL A 248 -4.10 -8.92 -12.09
CA VAL A 248 -4.78 -8.08 -13.06
C VAL A 248 -5.50 -8.93 -14.11
N GLU A 249 -4.83 -9.91 -14.71
CA GLU A 249 -5.45 -10.71 -15.77
C GLU A 249 -6.52 -11.68 -15.24
N THR A 250 -6.30 -12.28 -14.06
CA THR A 250 -7.16 -13.36 -13.55
C THR A 250 -8.35 -12.86 -12.72
N LEU A 251 -8.23 -11.70 -12.07
CA LEU A 251 -9.22 -11.18 -11.15
C LEU A 251 -9.73 -9.80 -11.58
N ILE A 252 -8.84 -8.83 -11.78
CA ILE A 252 -9.25 -7.44 -11.95
C ILE A 252 -9.82 -7.17 -13.34
N ALA A 253 -9.24 -7.73 -14.40
CA ALA A 253 -9.72 -7.52 -15.77
C ALA A 253 -11.15 -8.04 -15.96
N PRO A 254 -11.51 -9.28 -15.54
CA PRO A 254 -12.91 -9.73 -15.57
C PRO A 254 -13.86 -8.84 -14.75
N LEU A 255 -13.46 -8.46 -13.53
CA LEU A 255 -14.29 -7.57 -12.70
C LEU A 255 -14.46 -6.19 -13.33
N ARG A 256 -13.44 -5.67 -14.01
CA ARG A 256 -13.52 -4.41 -14.76
C ARG A 256 -14.40 -4.54 -16.01
N ASP A 257 -14.34 -5.66 -16.72
CA ASP A 257 -15.26 -5.95 -17.84
C ASP A 257 -16.72 -5.91 -17.36
N ASP A 258 -17.03 -6.60 -16.26
CA ASP A 258 -18.34 -6.59 -15.63
C ASP A 258 -18.75 -5.18 -15.19
N TRP A 259 -17.83 -4.44 -14.56
CA TRP A 259 -18.09 -3.07 -14.13
C TRP A 259 -18.42 -2.14 -15.31
N ARG A 260 -17.70 -2.27 -16.42
CA ARG A 260 -17.96 -1.50 -17.66
C ARG A 260 -19.35 -1.76 -18.23
N ASN A 261 -19.83 -2.99 -18.13
CA ASN A 261 -21.19 -3.35 -18.55
C ASN A 261 -22.23 -2.69 -17.62
N VAL A 262 -22.03 -2.79 -16.31
CA VAL A 262 -22.88 -2.15 -15.29
C VAL A 262 -22.93 -0.64 -15.47
N LEU A 263 -21.79 0.01 -15.67
CA LEU A 263 -21.71 1.44 -15.95
C LEU A 263 -22.52 1.85 -17.18
N THR A 264 -22.44 1.06 -18.26
CA THR A 264 -23.19 1.34 -19.48
C THR A 264 -24.70 1.25 -19.23
N ALA A 265 -25.15 0.20 -18.53
CA ALA A 265 -26.55 0.01 -18.19
C ALA A 265 -27.06 1.09 -17.21
N ALA A 266 -26.26 1.46 -16.21
CA ALA A 266 -26.60 2.51 -15.25
C ALA A 266 -26.73 3.87 -15.95
N GLN A 267 -25.85 4.18 -16.89
CA GLN A 267 -25.92 5.40 -17.69
C GLN A 267 -27.19 5.44 -18.56
N GLN A 268 -27.52 4.35 -19.25
CA GLN A 268 -28.76 4.24 -20.02
C GLN A 268 -30.01 4.42 -19.15
N ALA A 269 -30.01 3.81 -17.95
CA ALA A 269 -31.11 3.96 -17.00
C ALA A 269 -31.24 5.42 -16.52
N ARG A 270 -30.13 6.11 -16.25
CA ARG A 270 -30.11 7.52 -15.87
C ARG A 270 -30.64 8.41 -16.99
N ASP A 271 -30.17 8.21 -18.22
CA ASP A 271 -30.56 9.01 -19.38
C ASP A 271 -32.04 8.76 -19.76
N GLY A 272 -32.55 7.56 -19.47
CA GLY A 272 -33.98 7.23 -19.54
C GLY A 272 -34.81 7.74 -18.34
N GLY A 273 -34.23 8.52 -17.42
CA GLY A 273 -34.92 9.16 -16.29
C GLY A 273 -35.09 8.28 -15.04
N SER A 274 -34.50 7.07 -14.99
CA SER A 274 -34.61 6.17 -13.84
C SER A 274 -33.33 6.10 -13.02
N LEU A 275 -33.12 7.13 -12.19
CA LEU A 275 -31.98 7.20 -11.26
C LEU A 275 -31.97 6.05 -10.24
N LYS A 276 -33.16 5.60 -9.80
CA LYS A 276 -33.31 4.45 -8.91
C LYS A 276 -32.78 3.15 -9.53
N THR A 277 -33.06 2.93 -10.82
CA THR A 277 -32.54 1.75 -11.53
C THR A 277 -31.03 1.84 -11.71
N ALA A 278 -30.51 3.02 -12.03
CA ALA A 278 -29.06 3.24 -12.15
C ALA A 278 -28.33 2.93 -10.83
N LEU A 279 -28.84 3.42 -9.70
CA LEU A 279 -28.29 3.14 -8.37
C LEU A 279 -28.37 1.64 -8.02
N ALA A 280 -29.49 0.97 -8.31
CA ALA A 280 -29.65 -0.45 -8.03
C ALA A 280 -28.63 -1.33 -8.80
N LEU A 281 -28.30 -0.96 -10.05
CA LEU A 281 -27.28 -1.66 -10.83
C LEU A 281 -25.88 -1.52 -10.22
N VAL A 282 -25.54 -0.33 -9.74
CA VAL A 282 -24.26 -0.05 -9.08
C VAL A 282 -24.17 -0.78 -7.72
N ASP A 283 -25.24 -0.77 -6.93
CA ASP A 283 -25.33 -1.48 -5.64
C ASP A 283 -25.22 -3.01 -5.81
N ASP A 284 -25.87 -3.58 -6.84
CA ASP A 284 -25.75 -5.01 -7.12
C ASP A 284 -24.30 -5.41 -7.46
N PHE A 285 -23.61 -4.61 -8.27
CA PHE A 285 -22.19 -4.83 -8.55
C PHE A 285 -21.33 -4.72 -7.29
N HIS A 286 -21.57 -3.71 -6.43
CA HIS A 286 -20.87 -3.56 -5.16
C HIS A 286 -21.09 -4.78 -4.23
N SER A 287 -22.32 -5.25 -4.14
CA SER A 287 -22.70 -6.47 -3.40
C SER A 287 -22.03 -7.73 -3.96
N ARG A 288 -21.80 -7.82 -5.28
CA ARG A 288 -21.05 -8.91 -5.90
C ARG A 288 -19.57 -8.87 -5.54
N ILE A 289 -18.89 -7.73 -5.71
CA ILE A 289 -17.45 -7.62 -5.42
C ILE A 289 -17.11 -7.81 -3.93
N SER A 290 -18.02 -7.43 -3.02
CA SER A 290 -17.85 -7.66 -1.57
C SER A 290 -18.05 -9.12 -1.13
N LYS A 291 -18.60 -9.97 -2.01
CA LYS A 291 -18.79 -11.41 -1.79
C LYS A 291 -17.82 -12.29 -2.59
N THR A 292 -17.05 -11.71 -3.52
CA THR A 292 -16.00 -12.44 -4.25
C THR A 292 -15.01 -13.05 -3.27
N ARG A 293 -14.61 -14.30 -3.50
CA ARG A 293 -13.61 -15.01 -2.68
C ARG A 293 -12.38 -15.33 -3.52
N VAL A 294 -11.21 -15.06 -2.98
CA VAL A 294 -9.92 -15.33 -3.62
C VAL A 294 -9.16 -16.35 -2.77
N LEU A 295 -8.70 -17.43 -3.37
CA LEU A 295 -7.92 -18.48 -2.71
C LEU A 295 -6.53 -18.56 -3.35
N ASP A 296 -5.50 -18.44 -2.52
CA ASP A 296 -4.13 -18.79 -2.87
C ASP A 296 -3.74 -20.08 -2.12
N PRO A 297 -3.67 -21.23 -2.80
CA PRO A 297 -3.41 -22.52 -2.17
C PRO A 297 -1.94 -22.74 -1.77
N ALA A 298 -1.05 -21.78 -2.05
CA ALA A 298 0.36 -21.83 -1.67
C ALA A 298 0.85 -20.40 -1.36
N CYS A 299 0.21 -19.76 -0.37
CA CYS A 299 0.27 -18.31 -0.25
C CYS A 299 1.60 -17.76 0.27
N GLY A 300 2.44 -18.55 0.95
CA GLY A 300 3.70 -18.08 1.51
C GLY A 300 3.48 -16.84 2.38
N THR A 301 4.21 -15.77 2.06
CA THR A 301 4.07 -14.46 2.73
C THR A 301 2.76 -13.72 2.46
N GLY A 302 1.87 -14.26 1.62
CA GLY A 302 0.55 -13.70 1.33
C GLY A 302 0.54 -12.59 0.26
N ASN A 303 1.62 -12.44 -0.52
CA ASN A 303 1.77 -11.32 -1.45
C ASN A 303 0.67 -11.26 -2.53
N PHE A 304 0.26 -12.41 -3.10
CA PHE A 304 -0.85 -12.46 -4.06
C PHE A 304 -2.18 -11.99 -3.46
N LEU A 305 -2.47 -12.44 -2.24
CA LEU A 305 -3.69 -12.07 -1.51
C LEU A 305 -3.70 -10.58 -1.18
N HIS A 306 -2.55 -10.03 -0.76
CA HIS A 306 -2.42 -8.61 -0.48
C HIS A 306 -2.65 -7.74 -1.72
N VAL A 307 -1.97 -8.06 -2.83
CA VAL A 307 -2.13 -7.33 -4.10
C VAL A 307 -3.56 -7.46 -4.64
N ALA A 308 -4.17 -8.64 -4.54
CA ALA A 308 -5.57 -8.84 -4.91
C ALA A 308 -6.52 -7.96 -4.08
N GLN A 309 -6.30 -7.87 -2.77
CA GLN A 309 -7.08 -7.01 -1.90
C GLN A 309 -6.93 -5.53 -2.24
N ASP A 310 -5.70 -5.04 -2.43
CA ASP A 310 -5.42 -3.65 -2.80
C ASP A 310 -6.13 -3.27 -4.12
N LEU A 311 -5.98 -4.09 -5.15
CA LEU A 311 -6.59 -3.81 -6.45
C LEU A 311 -8.12 -3.89 -6.42
N MET A 312 -8.70 -4.87 -5.69
CA MET A 312 -10.15 -4.92 -5.49
C MET A 312 -10.67 -3.72 -4.68
N LYS A 313 -9.89 -3.22 -3.71
CA LYS A 313 -10.23 -2.02 -2.94
C LYS A 313 -10.23 -0.76 -3.80
N ARG A 314 -9.29 -0.64 -4.74
CA ARG A 314 -9.28 0.47 -5.71
C ARG A 314 -10.49 0.42 -6.63
N LEU A 315 -10.86 -0.76 -7.13
CA LEU A 315 -12.07 -0.95 -7.92
C LEU A 315 -13.34 -0.59 -7.12
N GLU A 316 -13.43 -1.02 -5.86
CA GLU A 316 -14.53 -0.61 -4.97
C GLU A 316 -14.60 0.93 -4.82
N GLY A 317 -13.45 1.60 -4.68
CA GLY A 317 -13.39 3.06 -4.66
C GLY A 317 -14.06 3.71 -5.87
N GLU A 318 -13.78 3.19 -7.08
CA GLU A 318 -14.43 3.67 -8.32
C GLU A 318 -15.95 3.44 -8.30
N VAL A 319 -16.41 2.29 -7.79
CA VAL A 319 -17.84 1.97 -7.67
C VAL A 319 -18.55 2.93 -6.72
N LEU A 320 -17.95 3.22 -5.57
CA LEU A 320 -18.49 4.13 -4.57
C LEU A 320 -18.56 5.57 -5.08
N GLU A 321 -17.58 6.01 -5.87
CA GLU A 321 -17.58 7.34 -6.49
C GLU A 321 -18.76 7.49 -7.45
N VAL A 322 -19.01 6.48 -8.30
CA VAL A 322 -20.15 6.50 -9.23
C VAL A 322 -21.48 6.48 -8.49
N ALA A 323 -21.59 5.71 -7.40
CA ALA A 323 -22.77 5.75 -6.55
C ALA A 323 -22.99 7.15 -5.96
N ALA A 324 -21.93 7.82 -5.50
CA ALA A 324 -22.01 9.19 -4.99
C ALA A 324 -22.43 10.20 -6.07
N GLU A 325 -21.89 10.11 -7.29
CA GLU A 325 -22.29 10.94 -8.44
C GLU A 325 -23.78 10.74 -8.83
N LEU A 326 -24.32 9.55 -8.60
CA LEU A 326 -25.74 9.24 -8.81
C LEU A 326 -26.65 9.67 -7.65
N GLY A 327 -26.11 10.34 -6.63
CA GLY A 327 -26.89 10.89 -5.50
C GLY A 327 -27.05 9.93 -4.31
N ALA A 328 -26.20 8.91 -4.16
CA ALA A 328 -26.24 7.99 -3.03
C ALA A 328 -25.70 8.57 -1.70
N THR A 329 -25.45 9.88 -1.62
CA THR A 329 -24.74 10.52 -0.50
C THR A 329 -25.39 10.24 0.87
N GLU A 330 -26.72 10.07 0.92
CA GLU A 330 -27.47 9.74 2.15
C GLU A 330 -27.53 8.22 2.47
N GLN A 331 -27.22 7.33 1.51
CA GLN A 331 -27.23 5.86 1.67
C GLN A 331 -25.84 5.23 1.86
N LEU A 332 -24.75 6.00 1.73
CA LEU A 332 -23.37 5.55 1.95
C LEU A 332 -23.12 4.94 3.34
N GLY A 333 -23.98 5.22 4.33
CA GLY A 333 -23.96 4.57 5.64
C GLY A 333 -24.18 3.05 5.61
N GLY A 334 -24.85 2.51 4.58
CA GLY A 334 -25.03 1.06 4.38
C GLY A 334 -23.86 0.37 3.67
N PHE A 335 -23.07 1.12 2.90
CA PHE A 335 -21.93 0.61 2.13
C PHE A 335 -20.71 0.30 3.01
N GLY A 336 -20.54 1.05 4.12
CA GLY A 336 -19.44 0.84 5.07
C GLY A 336 -19.48 -0.52 5.80
N ALA A 337 -20.64 -1.17 5.85
CA ALA A 337 -20.81 -2.50 6.46
C ALA A 337 -20.58 -3.67 5.47
N ARG A 338 -20.52 -3.39 4.15
CA ARG A 338 -20.43 -4.41 3.09
C ARG A 338 -19.29 -4.09 2.12
N GLY A 339 -18.11 -3.82 2.67
CA GLY A 339 -16.96 -3.43 1.86
C GLY A 339 -16.16 -4.61 1.31
N VAL A 340 -15.22 -4.34 0.41
CA VAL A 340 -14.11 -5.29 0.19
C VAL A 340 -13.33 -5.44 1.51
N GLY A 341 -12.77 -6.60 1.83
CA GLY A 341 -12.02 -6.73 3.08
C GLY A 341 -11.24 -8.02 3.23
N PRO A 342 -10.39 -8.12 4.27
CA PRO A 342 -9.50 -9.27 4.46
C PRO A 342 -10.23 -10.62 4.51
N TRP A 343 -11.50 -10.65 4.96
CA TRP A 343 -12.33 -11.84 5.05
C TRP A 343 -12.65 -12.51 3.70
N GLN A 344 -12.32 -11.88 2.57
CA GLN A 344 -12.50 -12.43 1.23
C GLN A 344 -11.29 -13.21 0.71
N PHE A 345 -10.14 -13.08 1.36
CA PHE A 345 -8.85 -13.57 0.88
C PHE A 345 -8.39 -14.73 1.76
N PHE A 346 -8.26 -15.91 1.15
CA PHE A 346 -7.95 -17.16 1.82
C PHE A 346 -6.59 -17.66 1.34
N GLY A 347 -5.73 -18.03 2.29
CA GLY A 347 -4.41 -18.59 2.03
C GLY A 347 -4.27 -19.96 2.66
N ILE A 348 -3.59 -20.86 1.97
CA ILE A 348 -3.07 -22.11 2.54
C ILE A 348 -1.54 -22.01 2.46
N ASP A 349 -0.87 -22.22 3.59
CA ASP A 349 0.58 -22.36 3.65
C ASP A 349 0.95 -23.63 4.41
N ALA A 350 2.07 -24.24 4.05
CA ALA A 350 2.52 -25.50 4.62
C ALA A 350 3.46 -25.33 5.82
N ASN A 351 3.97 -24.12 6.08
CA ASN A 351 4.93 -23.82 7.14
C ASN A 351 4.30 -23.26 8.41
#